data_AF-U9U713-F1
#
_entry.id   AF-U9U713-F1
#
_cell.length_a   1.000
_cell.length_b   1.000
_cell.length_c   1.000
_cell.angle_alpha   90.00
_cell.angle_beta   90.00
_cell.angle_gamma   90.00
#
_symmetry.space_group_name_H-M   'P 1'
#
loop_
_entity.id
_entity.type
_entity.pdbx_description
1 polymer ?
#
loop_
_entity_poly.entity_id
_entity_poly.type
_entity_poly.pdbx_seq_one_letter_code
_entity_poly.pdbx_strand_id
1 'polypeptide(L)'
;MFYNYCYEKYGDIHESYLTYSSFANVRSIVLCRSDYLENFLSEKSKHWMRFPNCKGPEELGIEGRGVAFNTNFKSWTLNRHFFSQAILSPKFINEAIHWTNDLFIELESYWNKLFFKKEIIKENKNILDISQWFNYYSTDLIIKLLTGERSYLMTTYYNTFIDEKFDHPSAIVNDSVKLVQALNKHFTGYSMFYIISPFLR
;
A
#
# COMPACT_ATOMS: atom_id res chain seq x y z
N MET A 1 -19.22 -8.64 -7.46
CA MET A 1 -20.17 -9.12 -8.50
C MET A 1 -19.68 -10.37 -9.20
N PHE A 2 -18.49 -10.37 -9.82
CA PHE A 2 -17.95 -11.55 -10.54
C PHE A 2 -17.73 -12.79 -9.64
N TYR A 3 -16.95 -12.66 -8.55
CA TYR A 3 -16.64 -13.80 -7.68
C TYR A 3 -17.87 -14.39 -6.98
N ASN A 4 -18.85 -13.56 -6.60
CA ASN A 4 -20.11 -14.05 -6.02
C ASN A 4 -20.90 -14.89 -7.03
N TYR A 5 -20.98 -14.44 -8.30
CA TYR A 5 -21.62 -15.23 -9.35
C TYR A 5 -20.89 -16.56 -9.60
N CYS A 6 -19.55 -16.54 -9.64
CA CYS A 6 -18.76 -17.77 -9.81
C CYS A 6 -18.96 -18.74 -8.64
N TYR A 7 -19.04 -18.23 -7.42
CA TYR A 7 -19.37 -19.01 -6.24
C TYR A 7 -20.77 -19.65 -6.35
N GLU A 8 -21.79 -18.86 -6.66
CA GLU A 8 -23.17 -19.35 -6.80
C GLU A 8 -23.30 -20.41 -7.91
N LYS A 9 -22.55 -20.26 -9.01
CA LYS A 9 -22.65 -21.13 -10.17
C LYS A 9 -21.77 -22.38 -10.10
N TYR A 10 -20.55 -22.26 -9.56
CA TYR A 10 -19.52 -23.31 -9.61
C TYR A 10 -19.16 -23.87 -8.24
N GLY A 11 -19.66 -23.26 -7.15
CA GLY A 11 -19.48 -23.72 -5.79
C GLY A 11 -18.19 -23.25 -5.12
N ASP A 12 -17.88 -23.91 -4.00
CA ASP A 12 -16.83 -23.53 -3.04
C ASP A 12 -15.39 -23.56 -3.61
N ILE A 13 -15.16 -24.40 -4.63
CA ILE A 13 -13.88 -24.52 -5.35
C ILE A 13 -14.19 -24.47 -6.83
N HIS A 14 -13.59 -23.51 -7.53
CA HIS A 14 -13.76 -23.39 -8.97
C HIS A 14 -12.50 -22.87 -9.64
N GLU A 15 -12.46 -23.06 -10.95
CA GLU A 15 -11.34 -22.65 -11.78
C GLU A 15 -11.74 -21.45 -12.63
N SER A 16 -10.86 -20.45 -12.67
CA SER A 16 -11.01 -19.28 -13.53
C SER A 16 -9.79 -19.12 -14.43
N TYR A 17 -10.04 -18.95 -15.71
CA TYR A 17 -9.04 -18.49 -16.67
C TYR A 17 -9.20 -17.00 -16.87
N LEU A 18 -8.24 -16.20 -16.38
CA LEU A 18 -8.21 -14.79 -16.73
C LEU A 18 -7.72 -14.67 -18.17
N THR A 19 -8.59 -14.16 -19.05
CA THR A 19 -8.32 -13.97 -20.49
C THR A 19 -7.87 -12.56 -20.84
N TYR A 20 -7.98 -11.62 -19.89
CA TYR A 20 -7.58 -10.22 -20.05
C TYR A 20 -6.63 -9.84 -18.91
N SER A 21 -5.51 -9.18 -19.25
CA SER A 21 -4.36 -8.77 -18.40
C SER A 21 -3.05 -9.54 -18.68
N SER A 22 -1.93 -9.11 -18.10
CA SER A 22 -0.65 -9.85 -18.11
C SER A 22 -0.72 -11.20 -17.37
N PHE A 23 -1.84 -11.49 -16.68
CA PHE A 23 -2.22 -12.81 -16.21
C PHE A 23 -3.03 -13.60 -17.26
N ALA A 24 -3.07 -13.16 -18.52
CA ALA A 24 -3.70 -13.90 -19.60
C ALA A 24 -3.12 -15.32 -19.66
N ASN A 25 -4.00 -16.32 -19.68
CA ASN A 25 -3.68 -17.75 -19.60
C ASN A 25 -3.14 -18.23 -18.25
N VAL A 26 -3.23 -17.42 -17.19
CA VAL A 26 -3.01 -17.90 -15.83
C VAL A 26 -4.28 -18.61 -15.38
N ARG A 27 -4.16 -19.93 -15.23
CA ARG A 27 -5.14 -20.76 -14.53
C ARG A 27 -5.10 -20.41 -13.05
N SER A 28 -6.22 -19.94 -12.51
CA SER A 28 -6.37 -19.70 -11.07
C SER A 28 -7.41 -20.66 -10.49
N ILE A 29 -7.05 -21.30 -9.37
CA ILE A 29 -8.00 -22.04 -8.55
C ILE A 29 -8.49 -21.08 -7.48
N VAL A 30 -9.80 -20.84 -7.44
CA VAL A 30 -10.45 -19.99 -6.46
C VAL A 30 -10.98 -20.86 -5.33
N LEU A 31 -10.61 -20.50 -4.09
CA LEU A 31 -11.03 -21.17 -2.87
C LEU A 31 -11.93 -20.21 -2.08
N CYS A 32 -13.20 -20.56 -1.90
CA CYS A 32 -14.19 -19.67 -1.28
C CYS A 32 -14.44 -19.93 0.21
N ARG A 33 -13.94 -21.04 0.75
CA ARG A 33 -14.09 -21.38 2.17
C ARG A 33 -12.79 -21.18 2.96
N SER A 34 -12.93 -20.75 4.21
CA SER A 34 -11.79 -20.45 5.09
C SER A 34 -11.01 -21.70 5.51
N ASP A 35 -11.67 -22.85 5.66
CA ASP A 35 -11.04 -24.14 6.00
C ASP A 35 -10.03 -24.59 4.94
N TYR A 36 -10.25 -24.26 3.67
CA TYR A 36 -9.25 -24.50 2.63
C TYR A 36 -8.01 -23.62 2.78
N LEU A 37 -8.14 -22.42 3.35
CA LEU A 37 -7.04 -21.47 3.49
C LEU A 37 -6.12 -21.78 4.66
N GLU A 38 -6.58 -22.50 5.68
CA GLU A 38 -5.79 -22.81 6.89
C GLU A 38 -4.45 -23.48 6.54
N ASN A 39 -4.48 -24.45 5.62
CA ASN A 39 -3.27 -25.14 5.17
C ASN A 39 -2.29 -24.19 4.45
N PHE A 40 -2.81 -23.24 3.66
CA PHE A 40 -2.01 -22.28 2.90
C PHE A 40 -1.45 -21.15 3.76
N LEU A 41 -2.16 -20.77 4.82
CA LEU A 41 -1.77 -19.70 5.75
C LEU A 41 -0.95 -20.23 6.93
N SER A 42 -0.83 -21.55 7.09
CA SER A 42 0.01 -22.16 8.14
C SER A 42 1.48 -21.76 8.00
N GLU A 43 2.19 -21.66 9.13
CA GLU A 43 3.64 -21.39 9.16
C GLU A 43 4.47 -22.39 8.34
N LYS A 44 3.96 -23.62 8.20
CA LYS A 44 4.59 -24.72 7.45
C LYS A 44 4.28 -24.68 5.96
N SER A 45 3.42 -23.78 5.52
CA SER A 45 3.02 -23.66 4.11
C SER A 45 4.22 -23.33 3.24
N LYS A 46 4.34 -24.04 2.11
CA LYS A 46 5.29 -23.69 1.03
C LYS A 46 4.66 -22.77 -0.01
N HIS A 47 3.39 -22.42 0.18
CA HIS A 47 2.55 -21.72 -0.78
C HIS A 47 2.29 -20.26 -0.37
N TRP A 48 3.24 -19.65 0.34
CA TRP A 48 3.19 -18.23 0.68
C TRP A 48 2.96 -17.37 -0.55
N MET A 49 2.15 -16.33 -0.36
CA MET A 49 1.69 -15.44 -1.41
C MET A 49 2.89 -14.79 -2.12
N ARG A 50 3.04 -15.14 -3.41
CA ARG A 50 4.01 -14.56 -4.33
C ARG A 50 3.24 -13.93 -5.48
N PHE A 51 3.78 -12.85 -6.06
CA PHE A 51 3.21 -12.37 -7.31
C PHE A 51 3.25 -13.50 -8.35
N PRO A 52 2.16 -13.73 -9.10
CA PRO A 52 2.16 -14.74 -10.15
C PRO A 52 3.23 -14.43 -11.20
N ASN A 53 3.83 -15.48 -11.75
CA ASN A 53 4.75 -15.34 -12.87
C ASN A 53 4.01 -14.72 -14.06
N CYS A 54 4.41 -13.52 -14.45
CA CYS A 54 3.92 -12.82 -15.63
C CYS A 54 5.07 -12.01 -16.22
N LYS A 55 4.94 -11.56 -17.48
CA LYS A 55 6.01 -10.83 -18.17
C LYS A 55 6.30 -9.43 -17.62
N GLY A 56 5.34 -8.84 -16.86
CA GLY A 56 5.47 -7.49 -16.32
C GLY A 56 6.72 -7.30 -15.44
N PRO A 57 6.91 -8.09 -14.36
CA PRO A 57 8.10 -8.02 -13.52
C PRO A 57 9.42 -8.22 -14.27
N GLU A 58 9.44 -9.10 -15.29
CA GLU A 58 10.62 -9.36 -16.13
C GLU A 58 10.99 -8.10 -16.93
N GLU A 59 10.03 -7.50 -17.64
CA GLU A 59 10.23 -6.28 -18.43
C GLU A 59 10.63 -5.06 -17.59
N LEU A 60 10.18 -5.02 -16.33
CA LEU A 60 10.56 -4.00 -15.36
C LEU A 60 11.92 -4.28 -14.70
N GLY A 61 12.54 -5.43 -14.97
CA GLY A 61 13.82 -5.83 -14.38
C GLY A 61 13.76 -6.12 -12.87
N ILE A 62 12.56 -6.28 -12.32
CA ILE A 62 12.30 -6.52 -10.88
C ILE A 62 11.92 -7.98 -10.58
N GLU A 63 11.81 -8.83 -11.60
CA GLU A 63 11.63 -10.26 -11.42
C GLU A 63 12.75 -10.84 -10.54
N GLY A 64 12.38 -11.72 -9.61
CA GLY A 64 13.35 -12.36 -8.71
C GLY A 64 13.82 -11.47 -7.57
N ARG A 65 13.34 -10.21 -7.45
CA ARG A 65 13.82 -9.26 -6.44
C ARG A 65 12.85 -9.06 -5.28
N GLY A 66 13.43 -8.74 -4.11
CA GLY A 66 12.68 -8.42 -2.89
C GLY A 66 11.89 -9.60 -2.33
N VAL A 67 10.75 -9.29 -1.68
CA VAL A 67 9.81 -10.28 -1.12
C VAL A 67 8.62 -10.50 -2.05
N ALA A 68 8.16 -9.45 -2.74
CA ALA A 68 6.93 -9.49 -3.55
C ALA A 68 7.12 -10.17 -4.92
N PHE A 69 8.18 -9.80 -5.66
CA PHE A 69 8.43 -10.25 -7.04
C PHE A 69 9.47 -11.37 -7.13
N ASN A 70 9.91 -11.90 -5.98
CA ASN A 70 10.90 -12.96 -5.95
C ASN A 70 10.25 -14.34 -6.06
N THR A 71 10.36 -14.92 -7.24
CA THR A 71 9.82 -16.24 -7.60
C THR A 71 10.76 -17.38 -7.19
N ASN A 72 12.04 -17.10 -6.98
CA ASN A 72 13.05 -18.06 -6.53
C ASN A 72 12.89 -18.34 -5.03
N PHE A 73 12.41 -19.54 -4.69
CA PHE A 73 12.09 -19.91 -3.31
C PHE A 73 13.29 -19.77 -2.34
N LYS A 74 14.50 -20.14 -2.76
CA LYS A 74 15.70 -20.08 -1.90
C LYS A 74 16.09 -18.63 -1.59
N SER A 75 16.15 -17.78 -2.60
CA SER A 75 16.43 -16.35 -2.43
C SER A 75 15.31 -15.64 -1.68
N TRP A 76 14.05 -15.96 -1.99
CA TRP A 76 12.88 -15.40 -1.32
C TRP A 76 12.89 -15.72 0.18
N THR A 77 13.21 -16.95 0.57
CA THR A 77 13.26 -17.36 1.98
C THR A 77 14.27 -16.51 2.77
N LEU A 78 15.45 -16.27 2.18
CA LEU A 78 16.47 -15.41 2.78
C LEU A 78 15.98 -13.95 2.90
N ASN A 79 15.45 -13.37 1.82
CA ASN A 79 14.94 -12.00 1.81
C ASN A 79 13.79 -11.82 2.82
N ARG A 80 12.88 -12.78 2.87
CA ARG A 80 11.74 -12.78 3.80
C ARG A 80 12.22 -12.87 5.24
N HIS A 81 13.20 -13.73 5.52
CA HIS A 81 13.76 -13.87 6.85
C HIS A 81 14.39 -12.55 7.32
N PHE A 82 15.26 -11.96 6.49
CA PHE A 82 15.89 -10.67 6.79
C PHE A 82 14.85 -9.56 7.03
N PHE A 83 13.88 -9.42 6.12
CA PHE A 83 12.84 -8.40 6.23
C PHE A 83 11.97 -8.61 7.47
N SER A 84 11.56 -9.85 7.75
CA SER A 84 10.74 -10.18 8.92
C SER A 84 11.50 -9.92 10.22
N GLN A 85 12.79 -10.25 10.29
CA GLN A 85 13.61 -9.95 11.47
C GLN A 85 13.70 -8.44 11.73
N ALA A 86 13.84 -7.62 10.68
CA ALA A 86 13.90 -6.18 10.83
C ALA A 86 12.57 -5.59 11.34
N ILE A 87 11.46 -5.87 10.65
CA ILE A 87 10.16 -5.23 10.93
C ILE A 87 9.41 -5.84 12.11
N LEU A 88 9.67 -7.11 12.44
CA LEU A 88 9.04 -7.78 13.59
C LEU A 88 9.93 -7.73 14.83
N SER A 89 11.05 -7.00 14.77
CA SER A 89 11.87 -6.77 15.96
C SER A 89 11.07 -5.98 17.01
N PRO A 90 11.23 -6.28 18.32
CA PRO A 90 10.58 -5.50 19.37
C PRO A 90 10.89 -4.01 19.29
N LYS A 91 12.11 -3.66 18.86
CA LYS A 91 12.53 -2.27 18.67
C LYS A 91 11.68 -1.58 17.60
N PHE A 92 11.55 -2.19 16.41
CA PHE A 92 10.73 -1.64 15.33
C PHE A 92 9.26 -1.55 15.75
N ILE A 93 8.71 -2.59 16.40
CA ILE A 93 7.32 -2.61 16.87
C ILE A 93 7.06 -1.46 17.85
N ASN A 94 7.94 -1.24 18.82
CA ASN A 94 7.79 -0.14 19.78
C ASN A 94 7.83 1.23 19.09
N GLU A 95 8.72 1.39 18.12
CA GLU A 95 8.82 2.63 17.33
C GLU A 95 7.59 2.84 16.45
N ALA A 96 7.06 1.79 15.82
CA ALA A 96 5.82 1.82 15.06
C ALA A 96 4.63 2.23 15.93
N ILE A 97 4.49 1.65 17.13
CA ILE A 97 3.42 2.01 18.08
C ILE A 97 3.54 3.47 18.50
N HIS A 98 4.75 3.92 18.87
CA HIS A 98 4.99 5.30 19.28
C HIS A 98 4.61 6.29 18.19
N TRP A 99 5.15 6.14 16.97
CA TRP A 99 4.88 7.06 15.88
C TRP A 99 3.46 7.00 15.34
N THR A 100 2.80 5.83 15.42
CA THR A 100 1.36 5.71 15.11
C THR A 100 0.56 6.63 16.02
N ASN A 101 0.81 6.58 17.35
CA ASN A 101 0.08 7.41 18.31
C ASN A 101 0.40 8.89 18.15
N ASP A 102 1.68 9.26 18.08
CA ASP A 102 2.11 10.65 17.97
C ASP A 102 1.56 11.30 16.69
N LEU A 103 1.59 10.59 15.56
CA LEU A 103 1.04 11.09 14.31
C LEU A 103 -0.48 11.20 14.31
N PHE A 104 -1.15 10.29 15.02
CA PHE A 104 -2.60 10.32 15.12
C PHE A 104 -3.06 11.50 15.98
N ILE A 105 -2.35 11.80 17.07
CA ILE A 105 -2.58 13.01 17.89
C ILE A 105 -2.36 14.27 17.06
N GLU A 106 -1.32 14.31 16.23
CA GLU A 106 -1.08 15.42 15.30
C GLU A 106 -2.25 15.59 14.31
N LEU A 107 -2.69 14.50 13.67
CA LEU A 107 -3.86 14.47 12.78
C LEU A 107 -5.13 14.97 13.47
N GLU A 108 -5.42 14.47 14.67
CA GLU A 108 -6.57 14.90 15.47
C GLU A 108 -6.49 16.40 15.79
N SER A 109 -5.30 16.92 16.08
CA SER A 109 -5.09 18.35 16.32
C SER A 109 -5.45 19.20 15.10
N TYR A 110 -5.15 18.72 13.88
CA TYR A 110 -5.53 19.40 12.65
C TYR A 110 -7.04 19.38 12.43
N TRP A 111 -7.66 18.22 12.61
CA TRP A 111 -9.12 18.10 12.49
C TRP A 111 -9.86 18.98 13.50
N ASN A 112 -9.41 19.03 14.75
CA ASN A 112 -9.97 19.92 15.76
C ASN A 112 -9.91 21.39 15.30
N LYS A 113 -8.76 21.86 14.82
CA LYS A 113 -8.61 23.24 14.33
C LYS A 113 -9.52 23.53 13.12
N LEU A 114 -9.66 22.59 12.19
CA LEU A 114 -10.57 22.75 11.04
C LEU A 114 -12.04 22.79 11.49
N PHE A 115 -12.42 21.91 12.41
CA PHE A 115 -13.79 21.78 12.90
C PHE A 115 -14.28 23.04 13.61
N PHE A 116 -13.40 23.78 14.28
CA PHE A 116 -13.76 25.04 14.95
C PHE A 116 -13.73 26.27 14.03
N LYS A 117 -13.33 26.13 12.75
CA LYS A 117 -13.27 27.27 11.81
C LYS A 117 -14.64 27.53 11.19
N LYS A 118 -15.31 28.59 11.68
CA LYS A 118 -16.69 29.00 11.29
C LYS A 118 -16.92 29.14 9.78
N GLU A 119 -15.90 29.54 9.03
CA GLU A 119 -15.96 29.70 7.57
C GLU A 119 -16.13 28.36 6.85
N ILE A 120 -15.38 27.33 7.28
CA ILE A 120 -15.42 25.98 6.71
C ILE A 120 -16.77 25.31 7.01
N ILE A 121 -17.29 25.49 8.23
CA ILE A 121 -18.61 24.98 8.65
C ILE A 121 -19.74 25.61 7.84
N LYS A 122 -19.67 26.93 7.57
CA LYS A 122 -20.72 27.66 6.83
C LYS A 122 -20.75 27.30 5.35
N GLU A 123 -19.59 27.03 4.75
CA GLU A 123 -19.49 26.74 3.31
C GLU A 123 -19.73 25.26 2.98
N ASN A 124 -19.85 24.38 3.98
CA ASN A 124 -20.02 22.93 3.83
C ASN A 124 -19.03 22.32 2.80
N LYS A 125 -17.83 22.89 2.69
CA LYS A 125 -16.79 22.46 1.77
C LYS A 125 -16.23 21.13 2.24
N ASN A 126 -16.83 20.01 1.82
CA ASN A 126 -16.29 18.64 1.86
C ASN A 126 -15.20 18.42 2.94
N ILE A 127 -15.55 18.65 4.21
CA ILE A 127 -14.64 19.19 5.25
C ILE A 127 -13.56 18.19 5.68
N LEU A 128 -13.77 16.90 5.40
CA LEU A 128 -12.84 15.83 5.71
C LEU A 128 -12.93 14.76 4.61
N ASP A 129 -12.08 14.87 3.59
CA ASP A 129 -11.73 13.68 2.80
C ASP A 129 -10.87 12.76 3.70
N ILE A 130 -11.55 11.89 4.44
CA ILE A 130 -10.93 10.95 5.39
C ILE A 130 -9.93 10.06 4.64
N SER A 131 -10.27 9.63 3.42
CA SER A 131 -9.38 8.80 2.60
C SER A 131 -8.07 9.53 2.28
N GLN A 132 -8.14 10.80 1.91
CA GLN A 132 -6.95 11.61 1.63
C GLN A 132 -6.13 11.89 2.90
N TRP A 133 -6.78 12.21 4.02
CA TRP A 133 -6.09 12.36 5.31
C TRP A 133 -5.34 11.11 5.72
N PHE A 134 -5.98 9.95 5.66
CA PHE A 134 -5.32 8.69 6.00
C PHE A 134 -4.22 8.31 5.01
N ASN A 135 -4.34 8.70 3.74
CA ASN A 135 -3.24 8.51 2.77
C ASN A 135 -1.97 9.27 3.19
N TYR A 136 -2.11 10.55 3.56
CA TYR A 136 -0.98 11.35 4.04
C TYR A 136 -0.46 10.86 5.39
N TYR A 137 -1.35 10.52 6.32
CA TYR A 137 -0.99 9.92 7.61
C TYR A 137 -0.17 8.64 7.46
N SER A 138 -0.66 7.68 6.66
CA SER A 138 0.05 6.43 6.41
C SER A 138 1.38 6.65 5.71
N THR A 139 1.45 7.62 4.79
CA THR A 139 2.69 7.97 4.11
C THR A 139 3.71 8.58 5.06
N ASP A 140 3.30 9.53 5.92
CA ASP A 140 4.16 10.13 6.94
C ASP A 140 4.68 9.09 7.94
N LEU A 141 3.82 8.14 8.34
CA LEU A 141 4.21 7.03 9.20
C LEU A 141 5.22 6.10 8.51
N ILE A 142 4.96 5.70 7.26
CA ILE A 142 5.86 4.82 6.51
C ILE A 142 7.23 5.48 6.30
N ILE A 143 7.27 6.75 5.88
CA ILE A 143 8.54 7.47 5.72
C ILE A 143 9.27 7.54 7.04
N LYS A 144 8.59 7.94 8.13
CA LYS A 144 9.20 8.03 9.46
C LYS A 144 9.81 6.70 9.91
N LEU A 145 9.11 5.58 9.70
CA LEU A 145 9.61 4.27 10.10
C LEU A 145 10.75 3.74 9.21
N LEU A 146 10.79 4.12 7.93
CA LEU A 146 11.80 3.64 6.99
C LEU A 146 13.08 4.48 7.03
N THR A 147 12.95 5.81 7.16
CA THR A 147 14.09 6.74 7.04
C THR A 147 14.49 7.35 8.38
N GLY A 148 13.61 7.31 9.40
CA GLY A 148 13.78 8.07 10.63
C GLY A 148 13.41 9.55 10.49
N GLU A 149 13.07 10.02 9.30
CA GLU A 149 12.81 11.44 9.00
C GLU A 149 11.33 11.77 8.93
N ARG A 150 10.98 13.03 9.20
CA ARG A 150 9.61 13.53 9.13
C ARG A 150 9.32 14.12 7.75
N SER A 151 8.24 13.69 7.09
CA SER A 151 7.84 14.19 5.77
C SER A 151 6.80 15.32 5.80
N TYR A 152 6.06 15.48 6.90
CA TYR A 152 5.09 16.57 7.15
C TYR A 152 4.04 16.74 6.03
N LEU A 153 3.62 15.65 5.39
CA LEU A 153 2.64 15.70 4.31
C LEU A 153 1.24 15.99 4.85
N MET A 154 0.89 15.47 6.04
CA MET A 154 -0.36 15.85 6.70
C MET A 154 -0.43 17.35 6.97
N THR A 155 0.66 17.95 7.43
CA THR A 155 0.71 19.40 7.67
C THR A 155 0.59 20.17 6.36
N THR A 156 1.23 19.69 5.30
CA THR A 156 1.12 20.28 3.97
C THR A 156 -0.32 20.26 3.47
N TYR A 157 -1.02 19.14 3.69
CA TYR A 157 -2.43 19.01 3.36
C TYR A 157 -3.31 19.92 4.22
N TYR A 158 -3.07 19.97 5.53
CA TYR A 158 -3.73 20.91 6.45
C TYR A 158 -3.59 22.36 6.00
N ASN A 159 -2.39 22.78 5.59
CA ASN A 159 -2.09 24.13 5.10
C ASN A 159 -2.84 24.51 3.82
N THR A 160 -3.49 23.57 3.12
CA THR A 160 -4.38 23.90 1.99
C THR A 160 -5.74 24.46 2.42
N PHE A 161 -6.11 24.28 3.70
CA PHE A 161 -7.40 24.71 4.25
C PHE A 161 -7.33 26.04 5.02
N ILE A 162 -6.14 26.58 5.25
CA ILE A 162 -5.92 27.78 6.07
C ILE A 162 -4.96 28.78 5.41
N ASP A 163 -5.16 30.07 5.69
CA ASP A 163 -4.32 31.14 5.15
C ASP A 163 -2.99 31.30 5.91
N GLU A 164 -3.01 31.09 7.23
CA GLU A 164 -1.83 31.13 8.10
C GLU A 164 -1.16 29.75 8.16
N LYS A 165 -0.13 29.54 7.34
CA LYS A 165 0.50 28.22 7.17
C LYS A 165 1.42 27.88 8.34
N PHE A 166 1.39 26.62 8.77
CA PHE A 166 2.37 26.07 9.70
C PHE A 166 3.74 26.03 9.01
N ASP A 167 4.74 26.61 9.68
CA ASP A 167 6.09 26.77 9.15
C ASP A 167 6.92 25.51 9.44
N HIS A 168 7.35 24.83 8.38
CA HIS A 168 8.23 23.67 8.42
C HIS A 168 9.36 23.86 7.40
N PRO A 169 10.52 23.19 7.56
CA PRO A 169 11.61 23.31 6.61
C PRO A 169 11.14 23.00 5.19
N SER A 170 11.04 24.04 4.35
CA SER A 170 10.39 23.94 3.04
C SER A 170 11.08 22.92 2.12
N ALA A 171 12.38 22.72 2.30
CA ALA A 171 13.16 21.72 1.58
C ALA A 171 12.67 20.29 1.85
N ILE A 172 12.55 19.89 3.13
CA ILE A 172 12.14 18.53 3.52
C ILE A 172 10.73 18.23 3.02
N VAL A 173 9.81 19.20 3.15
CA VAL A 173 8.43 19.07 2.66
C VAL A 173 8.40 18.90 1.14
N ASN A 174 9.10 19.78 0.41
CA ASN A 174 9.15 19.73 -1.05
C ASN A 174 9.75 18.42 -1.56
N ASP A 175 10.83 17.96 -0.93
CA ASP A 175 11.48 16.70 -1.30
C ASP A 175 10.60 15.49 -0.98
N SER A 176 9.88 15.51 0.15
CA SER A 176 8.91 14.47 0.51
C SER A 176 7.75 14.41 -0.49
N VAL A 177 7.20 15.56 -0.89
CA VAL A 177 6.15 15.63 -1.91
C VAL A 177 6.64 15.06 -3.24
N LYS A 178 7.84 15.44 -3.69
CA LYS A 178 8.45 14.91 -4.91
C LYS A 178 8.66 13.40 -4.82
N LEU A 179 9.16 12.90 -3.69
CA LEU A 179 9.38 11.47 -3.46
C LEU A 179 8.07 10.69 -3.59
N VAL A 180 7.01 11.13 -2.89
CA VAL A 180 5.70 10.46 -2.93
C VAL A 180 5.09 10.51 -4.32
N GLN A 181 5.18 11.63 -5.01
CA GLN A 181 4.72 11.74 -6.40
C GLN A 181 5.50 10.81 -7.33
N ALA A 182 6.82 10.72 -7.17
CA ALA A 182 7.65 9.82 -7.96
C ALA A 182 7.30 8.36 -7.70
N LEU A 183 7.11 7.97 -6.44
CA LEU A 183 6.67 6.62 -6.05
C LEU A 183 5.28 6.30 -6.62
N ASN A 184 4.30 7.19 -6.44
CA ASN A 184 2.96 6.99 -6.98
C ASN A 184 2.96 6.86 -8.51
N LYS A 185 3.74 7.70 -9.21
CA LYS A 185 3.92 7.58 -10.66
C LYS A 185 4.57 6.25 -11.04
N HIS A 186 5.56 5.81 -10.27
CA HIS A 186 6.26 4.56 -10.51
C HIS A 186 5.35 3.33 -10.29
N PHE A 187 4.62 3.28 -9.17
CA PHE A 187 3.64 2.22 -8.90
C PHE A 187 2.47 2.22 -9.90
N THR A 188 1.99 3.40 -10.28
CA THR A 188 0.96 3.52 -11.34
C THR A 188 1.51 3.02 -12.68
N GLY A 189 2.75 3.35 -13.01
CA GLY A 189 3.43 2.84 -14.20
C GLY A 189 3.49 1.30 -14.23
N TYR A 190 3.77 0.67 -13.08
CA TYR A 190 3.75 -0.78 -12.96
C TYR A 190 2.40 -1.40 -13.31
N SER A 191 1.29 -0.74 -12.97
CA SER A 191 -0.04 -1.25 -13.30
C SER A 191 -0.24 -1.45 -14.82
N MET A 192 0.39 -0.64 -15.68
CA MET A 192 0.36 -0.87 -17.13
C MET A 192 1.02 -2.19 -17.51
N PHE A 193 2.14 -2.52 -16.86
CA PHE A 193 2.84 -3.78 -17.10
C PHE A 193 2.05 -5.01 -16.60
N TYR A 194 1.07 -4.79 -15.70
CA TYR A 194 0.16 -5.83 -15.23
C TYR A 194 -1.15 -5.93 -16.02
N ILE A 195 -1.69 -4.81 -16.50
CA ILE A 195 -3.03 -4.77 -17.10
C ILE A 195 -2.96 -4.87 -18.62
N ILE A 196 -1.99 -4.22 -19.25
CA ILE A 196 -1.88 -4.16 -20.71
C ILE A 196 -1.07 -5.36 -21.18
N SER A 197 -1.61 -6.11 -22.14
CA SER A 197 -0.91 -7.25 -22.76
C SER A 197 0.46 -6.80 -23.28
N PRO A 198 1.53 -7.60 -23.12
CA PRO A 198 2.84 -7.33 -23.73
C PRO A 198 2.80 -7.08 -25.24
N PHE A 199 1.75 -7.55 -25.94
CA PHE A 199 1.55 -7.27 -27.37
C PHE A 199 1.02 -5.86 -27.68
N LEU A 200 0.39 -5.20 -26.71
CA LEU A 200 -0.32 -3.92 -26.87
C LEU A 200 0.40 -2.73 -26.23
N ARG A 201 1.51 -2.96 -25.54
CA ARG A 201 2.38 -1.94 -24.94
C ARG A 201 3.69 -1.89 -25.69
#